data_AF-A0A8C0GQ54-F1
#
_entry.id   AF-A0A8C0GQ54-F1
#
_cell.length_a   1.000
_cell.length_b   1.000
_cell.length_c   1.000
_cell.angle_alpha   90.00
_cell.angle_beta   90.00
_cell.angle_gamma   90.00
#
_symmetry.space_group_name_H-M   'P 1'
#
loop_
_entity.id
_entity.type
_entity.pdbx_description
1 polymer ?
#
loop_
_entity_poly.entity_id
_entity_poly.type
_entity_poly.pdbx_seq_one_letter_code
_entity_poly.pdbx_strand_id
1 'polypeptide(L)' 'MAHGVPLPIPCPVQLGTIKNDSLEAQLHEYVKQGNYVKAKKILKKGKS' A
#
# COMPACT_ATOMS: atom_id res chain seq x y z
N MET A 1 25.07 -25.23 15.42
CA MET A 1 23.88 -24.67 16.10
C MET A 1 23.49 -23.40 15.35
N ALA A 2 22.28 -23.31 14.79
CA ALA A 2 21.81 -22.06 14.18
C ALA A 2 21.16 -21.21 15.27
N HIS A 3 21.79 -20.09 15.63
CA HIS A 3 21.24 -19.17 16.62
C HIS A 3 20.12 -18.37 15.94
N GLY A 4 18.88 -18.51 16.42
CA GLY A 4 17.74 -17.77 15.89
C GLY A 4 17.91 -16.28 16.16
N VAL A 5 18.04 -15.47 15.12
CA VAL A 5 18.05 -14.01 15.23
C VAL A 5 16.64 -13.56 15.65
N PRO A 6 16.49 -12.77 16.73
CA PRO A 6 15.20 -12.20 17.08
C PRO A 6 14.77 -11.24 15.97
N LEU A 7 13.72 -11.62 15.23
CA LEU A 7 13.13 -10.78 14.20
C LEU A 7 12.23 -9.73 14.89
N PRO A 8 12.22 -8.48 14.40
CA PRO A 8 11.27 -7.48 14.90
C PRO A 8 9.84 -7.99 14.64
N ILE A 9 8.94 -7.78 15.61
CA ILE A 9 7.52 -8.13 15.49
C ILE A 9 6.72 -6.83 15.23
N PRO A 10 5.86 -6.78 14.20
CA PRO A 10 5.60 -7.85 13.22
C PRO A 10 6.81 -8.10 12.31
N CYS A 11 6.99 -9.36 11.89
CA CYS A 11 8.09 -9.71 10.99
C CYS A 11 8.05 -8.78 9.76
N PRO A 12 9.21 -8.24 9.33
CA PRO A 12 9.24 -7.31 8.21
C PRO A 12 8.89 -8.08 6.94
N VAL A 13 7.60 -8.11 6.63
CA VAL A 13 7.10 -8.66 5.39
C VAL A 13 7.31 -7.60 4.31
N GLN A 14 7.94 -7.99 3.22
CA GLN A 14 7.99 -7.14 2.04
C GLN A 14 6.59 -7.15 1.41
N LEU A 15 5.76 -6.21 1.83
CA LEU A 15 4.59 -5.80 1.05
C LEU A 15 5.18 -5.22 -0.25
N GLY A 16 4.79 -5.78 -1.40
CA GLY A 16 5.41 -5.46 -2.69
C GLY A 16 5.56 -3.96 -2.98
N THR A 17 6.38 -3.61 -3.97
CA THR A 17 6.63 -2.20 -4.29
C THR A 17 5.47 -1.61 -5.09
N ILE A 18 4.89 -0.52 -4.57
CA ILE A 18 3.99 0.32 -5.35
C ILE A 18 4.84 1.32 -6.14
N LYS A 19 4.69 1.36 -7.46
CA LYS A 19 5.32 2.41 -8.28
C LYS A 19 4.67 3.76 -7.91
N ASN A 20 5.47 4.78 -7.60
CA ASN A 20 4.97 6.08 -7.11
C ASN A 20 3.94 6.73 -8.06
N ASP A 21 4.07 6.53 -9.38
CA ASP A 21 3.13 7.06 -10.36
C ASP A 21 1.91 6.16 -10.63
N SER A 22 1.80 5.00 -9.99
CA SER A 22 0.66 4.09 -10.18
C SER A 22 -0.65 4.66 -9.62
N LEU A 23 -1.77 4.20 -10.19
CA LEU A 23 -3.11 4.43 -9.63
C LEU A 23 -3.22 3.91 -8.20
N GLU A 24 -2.49 2.86 -7.85
CA GLU A 24 -2.44 2.30 -6.49
C GLU A 24 -1.78 3.26 -5.50
N ALA A 25 -0.69 3.93 -5.91
CA ALA A 25 -0.02 4.94 -5.09
C ALA A 25 -0.92 6.16 -4.86
N GLN A 26 -1.55 6.65 -5.94
CA GLN A 26 -2.49 7.76 -5.88
C GLN A 26 -3.71 7.42 -5.01
N LEU A 27 -4.24 6.20 -5.13
CA LEU A 27 -5.35 5.73 -4.29
C LEU A 27 -4.96 5.70 -2.81
N HIS A 28 -3.80 5.12 -2.49
CA HIS A 28 -3.30 5.03 -1.12
C HIS A 28 -3.10 6.41 -0.49
N GLU A 29 -2.56 7.38 -1.25
CA GLU A 29 -2.39 8.76 -0.78
C GLU A 29 -3.74 9.43 -0.49
N TYR A 30 -4.71 9.33 -1.39
CA TYR A 30 -6.04 9.93 -1.18
C TYR A 30 -6.80 9.29 -0.02
N VAL A 31 -6.64 7.99 0.21
CA VAL A 31 -7.20 7.31 1.39
C VAL A 31 -6.55 7.82 2.67
N LYS A 32 -5.22 7.96 2.72
CA LYS A 32 -4.50 8.53 3.87
C LYS A 32 -4.93 9.97 4.17
N GLN A 33 -5.18 10.79 3.15
CA GLN A 33 -5.64 12.16 3.29
C GLN A 33 -7.15 12.29 3.63
N GLY A 34 -7.92 11.20 3.59
CA GLY A 34 -9.38 11.26 3.74
C GLY A 34 -10.11 11.88 2.54
N ASN A 35 -9.48 11.97 1.36
CA ASN A 35 -10.09 12.54 0.16
C ASN A 35 -10.93 11.49 -0.59
N TYR A 36 -12.11 11.20 -0.06
CA TYR A 36 -13.02 10.18 -0.61
C TYR A 36 -13.52 10.47 -2.02
N VAL A 37 -13.62 11.75 -2.42
CA VAL A 37 -14.05 12.13 -3.77
C VAL A 37 -13.04 11.66 -4.81
N LYS A 38 -11.75 11.90 -4.57
CA LYS A 38 -10.67 11.47 -5.46
C LYS A 38 -10.45 9.96 -5.41
N ALA A 39 -10.47 9.36 -4.22
CA ALA A 39 -10.38 7.90 -4.07
C ALA A 39 -11.52 7.18 -4.84
N LYS A 40 -12.77 7.66 -4.70
CA LYS A 40 -13.92 7.13 -5.45
C LYS A 40 -13.74 7.26 -6.96
N LYS A 41 -13.13 8.34 -7.45
CA LYS A 41 -12.84 8.54 -8.88
C LYS A 41 -11.87 7.48 -9.41
N ILE A 42 -10.80 7.17 -8.68
CA ILE A 42 -9.83 6.13 -9.05
C ILE A 42 -10.47 4.74 -9.01
N LEU A 43 -11.20 4.42 -7.95
CA LEU A 43 -11.91 3.13 -7.82
C LEU A 43 -12.93 2.89 -8.93
N LYS A 44 -13.57 3.95 -9.43
CA LYS A 44 -14.47 3.85 -10.60
C LYS A 44 -13.73 3.56 -11.91
N LYS A 45 -12.48 4.01 -12.05
CA LYS A 45 -11.65 3.79 -13.24
C LYS A 45 -11.19 2.34 -13.37
N GLY A 46 -10.99 1.64 -12.25
CA GLY A 46 -10.61 0.22 -12.21
C GLY A 46 -11.76 -0.77 -12.41
N LYS A 47 -12.97 -0.31 -12.77
CA LYS A 47 -14.08 -1.18 -13.17
C LYS A 47 -13.89 -1.62 -14.62
N SER A 48 -13.05 -2.62 -14.82
CA SER A 48 -13.18 -3.53 -15.97
C SER A 48 -14.13 -4.66 -15.60
#